data_AF-A0A7J9SJQ1-F1
#
_entry.id   AF-A0A7J9SJQ1-F1
#
_cell.length_a   1.000
_cell.length_b   1.000
_cell.length_c   1.000
_cell.angle_alpha   90.00
_cell.angle_beta   90.00
_cell.angle_gamma   90.00
#
_symmetry.space_group_name_H-M   'P 1'
#
loop_
_entity.id
_entity.type
_entity.pdbx_description
1 polymer ?
#
loop_
_entity_poly.entity_id
_entity_poly.type
_entity_poly.pdbx_seq_one_letter_code
_entity_poly.pdbx_strand_id
1 'polypeptide(L)'
;MATTGFYYFRPLESDVSGVLERTRGWLFGPETPVLLVAIVVALPTAYSVQHWLDSGFEASFLVLMALGVGVPQLYDRWPHQYEPPLAVAWALAACAVVTAVFVAVYVVANGLGAGTPIAAIVALLVADLGTLAVIKLWTGTAMSE
;
A
#
# COMPACT_ATOMS: atom_id res chain seq x y z
N MET A 1 53.25 -13.24 19.42
CA MET A 1 52.90 -14.17 18.32
C MET A 1 51.71 -13.57 17.61
N ALA A 2 51.91 -13.07 16.38
CA ALA A 2 50.93 -12.33 15.60
C ALA A 2 50.02 -13.30 14.84
N THR A 3 48.71 -13.14 14.95
CA THR A 3 47.72 -13.86 14.14
C THR A 3 47.07 -12.85 13.21
N THR A 4 47.67 -12.69 12.04
CA THR A 4 47.18 -11.82 10.97
C THR A 4 45.97 -12.50 10.33
N GLY A 5 44.77 -12.04 10.71
CA GLY A 5 43.51 -12.44 10.09
C GLY A 5 43.44 -11.91 8.66
N PHE A 6 43.68 -12.78 7.69
CA PHE A 6 43.45 -12.54 6.28
C PHE A 6 41.94 -12.33 6.05
N TYR A 7 41.53 -11.07 5.87
CA TYR A 7 40.22 -10.75 5.32
C TYR A 7 40.17 -11.25 3.89
N TYR A 8 39.44 -12.35 3.66
CA TYR A 8 39.12 -12.84 2.34
C TYR A 8 38.32 -11.78 1.58
N PHE A 9 38.98 -11.13 0.62
CA PHE A 9 38.34 -10.27 -0.37
C PHE A 9 37.48 -11.15 -1.29
N ARG A 10 36.17 -11.25 -1.01
CA ARG A 10 35.22 -11.93 -1.90
C ARG A 10 35.12 -11.13 -3.22
N PRO A 11 35.15 -11.80 -4.39
CA PRO A 11 34.92 -11.14 -5.66
C PRO A 11 33.47 -10.62 -5.75
N LEU A 12 33.31 -9.31 -5.97
CA LEU A 12 32.06 -8.54 -6.03
C LEU A 12 31.02 -9.09 -7.03
N GLU A 13 31.45 -9.80 -8.08
CA GLU A 13 30.55 -10.32 -9.13
C GLU A 13 29.57 -11.40 -8.64
N SER A 14 29.94 -12.17 -7.61
CA SER A 14 29.06 -13.18 -7.00
C SER A 14 27.99 -12.59 -6.07
N ASP A 15 28.25 -11.39 -5.52
CA ASP A 15 27.33 -10.70 -4.62
C ASP A 15 26.29 -9.89 -5.42
N VAL A 16 26.74 -9.24 -6.50
CA VAL A 16 25.86 -8.45 -7.38
C VAL A 16 24.83 -9.32 -8.09
N SER A 17 25.22 -10.52 -8.56
CA SER A 17 24.30 -11.46 -9.20
C SER A 17 23.25 -12.01 -8.23
N GLY A 18 23.65 -12.36 -7.00
CA GLY A 18 22.70 -12.78 -5.96
C GLY A 18 21.77 -11.66 -5.47
N VAL A 19 22.27 -10.42 -5.39
CA VAL A 19 21.45 -9.23 -5.10
C VAL A 19 20.49 -8.96 -6.25
N LEU A 20 20.91 -9.09 -7.51
CA LEU A 20 20.05 -8.92 -8.68
C LEU A 20 18.97 -10.01 -8.75
N GLU A 21 19.30 -11.27 -8.48
CA GLU A 21 18.33 -12.37 -8.48
C GLU A 21 17.33 -12.24 -7.33
N ARG A 22 17.77 -11.79 -6.15
CA ARG A 22 16.85 -11.44 -5.05
C ARG A 22 15.98 -10.25 -5.40
N THR A 23 16.55 -9.19 -5.94
CA THR A 23 15.81 -7.97 -6.30
C THR A 23 14.82 -8.26 -7.42
N ARG A 24 15.21 -9.07 -8.42
CA ARG A 24 14.35 -9.54 -9.51
C ARG A 24 13.27 -10.49 -9.00
N GLY A 25 13.60 -11.42 -8.10
CA GLY A 25 12.62 -12.30 -7.46
C GLY A 25 11.60 -11.52 -6.63
N TRP A 26 12.03 -10.41 -6.02
CA TRP A 26 11.17 -9.51 -5.24
C TRP A 26 10.32 -8.59 -6.15
N LEU A 27 10.89 -8.10 -7.26
CA LEU A 27 10.23 -7.27 -8.28
C LEU A 27 9.31 -8.04 -9.24
N PHE A 28 9.40 -9.36 -9.29
CA PHE A 28 8.47 -10.21 -10.06
C PHE A 28 7.74 -11.19 -9.14
N GLY A 29 7.68 -10.87 -7.84
CA GLY A 29 6.87 -11.61 -6.89
C GLY A 29 5.37 -11.51 -7.21
N PRO A 30 4.55 -12.41 -6.65
CA PRO A 30 3.09 -12.42 -6.86
C PRO A 30 2.40 -11.09 -6.52
N GLU A 31 2.93 -10.32 -5.57
CA GLU A 31 2.42 -9.01 -5.13
C GLU A 31 2.79 -7.83 -6.06
N THR A 32 3.79 -7.95 -6.92
CA THR A 32 4.25 -6.85 -7.78
C THR A 32 3.18 -6.27 -8.73
N PRO A 33 2.34 -7.06 -9.40
CA PRO A 33 1.29 -6.50 -10.26
C PRO A 33 0.27 -5.68 -9.46
N VAL A 34 -0.03 -6.08 -8.21
CA VAL A 34 -0.93 -5.33 -7.32
C VAL A 34 -0.31 -3.98 -6.95
N LEU A 35 0.99 -3.96 -6.62
CA LEU A 35 1.72 -2.74 -6.32
C LEU A 35 1.74 -1.78 -7.53
N LEU A 36 2.01 -2.28 -8.73
CA LEU A 36 2.03 -1.47 -9.96
C LEU A 36 0.65 -0.88 -10.27
N VAL A 37 -0.41 -1.68 -10.16
CA VAL A 37 -1.78 -1.22 -10.36
C VAL A 37 -2.17 -0.19 -9.31
N ALA A 38 -1.83 -0.43 -8.04
CA ALA A 38 -2.10 0.52 -6.97
C ALA A 38 -1.44 1.87 -7.25
N ILE A 39 -0.18 1.90 -7.69
CA ILE A 39 0.52 3.15 -8.05
C ILE A 39 -0.13 3.84 -9.25
N VAL A 40 -0.42 3.10 -10.31
CA VAL A 40 -1.05 3.62 -11.53
C VAL A 40 -2.44 4.19 -11.25
N VAL A 41 -3.19 3.61 -10.30
CA VAL A 41 -4.52 4.08 -9.88
C VAL A 41 -4.43 5.21 -8.85
N ALA A 42 -3.41 5.22 -8.00
CA ALA A 42 -3.23 6.23 -6.97
C ALA A 42 -3.02 7.62 -7.58
N LEU A 43 -2.21 7.73 -8.65
CA LEU A 43 -1.93 9.00 -9.34
C LEU A 43 -3.19 9.71 -9.87
N PRO A 44 -4.04 9.09 -10.71
CA PRO A 44 -5.26 9.72 -11.21
C PRO A 44 -6.27 9.95 -10.09
N THR A 45 -6.31 9.09 -9.07
CA THR A 45 -7.20 9.28 -7.92
C THR A 45 -6.81 10.52 -7.12
N ALA A 46 -5.52 10.71 -6.84
CA ALA A 46 -5.02 11.86 -6.11
C ALA A 46 -5.26 13.18 -6.86
N TYR A 47 -5.10 13.16 -8.18
CA TYR A 47 -5.42 14.31 -9.04
C TYR A 47 -6.92 14.61 -9.03
N SER A 48 -7.75 13.57 -9.11
CA SER A 48 -9.20 13.71 -9.06
C SER A 48 -9.64 14.28 -7.71
N VAL A 49 -9.15 13.74 -6.60
CA VAL A 49 -9.49 14.24 -5.26
C VAL A 49 -9.11 15.72 -5.12
N GLN A 50 -7.93 16.11 -5.60
CA GLN A 50 -7.51 17.51 -5.59
C GLN A 50 -8.48 18.41 -6.37
N HIS A 51 -8.85 17.99 -7.58
CA HIS A 51 -9.69 18.77 -8.48
C HIS A 51 -11.15 18.88 -8.00
N TRP A 52 -11.70 17.79 -7.47
CA TRP A 52 -13.11 17.71 -7.09
C TRP A 52 -13.39 18.28 -5.69
N LEU A 53 -12.46 18.15 -4.75
CA LEU A 53 -12.65 18.53 -3.35
C LEU A 53 -11.99 19.86 -2.99
N ASP A 54 -11.38 20.53 -3.97
CA ASP A 54 -10.54 21.73 -3.84
C ASP A 54 -9.57 21.59 -2.66
N SER A 55 -9.08 20.37 -2.48
CA SER A 55 -8.36 19.94 -1.30
C SER A 55 -6.90 20.35 -1.42
N GLY A 56 -6.31 20.78 -0.31
CA GLY A 56 -4.88 21.08 -0.23
C GLY A 56 -4.01 19.88 -0.61
N PHE A 57 -2.73 20.15 -0.89
CA PHE A 57 -1.74 19.13 -1.26
C PHE A 57 -1.68 17.95 -0.28
N GLU A 58 -2.00 18.20 1.00
CA GLU A 58 -2.01 17.18 2.06
C GLU A 58 -3.00 16.05 1.75
N ALA A 59 -4.19 16.37 1.26
CA ALA A 59 -5.22 15.37 0.97
C ALA A 59 -4.81 14.45 -0.18
N SER A 60 -4.27 15.01 -1.26
CA SER A 60 -3.76 14.24 -2.39
C SER A 60 -2.61 13.33 -1.99
N PHE A 61 -1.68 13.83 -1.17
CA PHE A 61 -0.56 13.03 -0.67
C PHE A 61 -1.04 11.88 0.23
N LEU A 62 -2.01 12.12 1.11
CA LEU A 62 -2.54 11.09 1.99
C LEU A 62 -3.36 10.03 1.23
N VAL A 63 -4.09 10.40 0.18
CA VAL A 63 -4.74 9.44 -0.73
C VAL A 63 -3.72 8.58 -1.46
N LEU A 64 -2.63 9.19 -1.95
CA LEU A 64 -1.53 8.43 -2.58
C LEU A 64 -0.95 7.41 -1.62
N MET A 65 -0.71 7.81 -0.36
CA MET A 65 -0.21 6.91 0.67
C MET A 65 -1.21 5.80 0.99
N ALA A 66 -2.50 6.13 1.14
CA ALA A 66 -3.55 5.15 1.43
C ALA A 66 -3.64 4.06 0.35
N LEU A 67 -3.58 4.45 -0.92
CA LEU A 67 -3.69 3.53 -2.05
C LEU A 67 -2.36 2.80 -2.32
N GLY A 68 -1.27 3.54 -2.41
CA GLY A 68 0.05 3.02 -2.80
C GLY A 68 0.69 2.13 -1.74
N VAL A 69 0.37 2.33 -0.45
CA VAL A 69 0.90 1.51 0.65
C VAL A 69 -0.19 0.60 1.22
N GLY A 70 -1.39 1.12 1.46
CA GLY A 70 -2.45 0.37 2.13
C GLY A 70 -2.97 -0.82 1.32
N VAL A 71 -3.17 -0.65 0.01
CA VAL A 71 -3.70 -1.73 -0.85
C VAL A 71 -2.73 -2.90 -1.01
N PRO A 72 -1.43 -2.70 -1.37
CA PRO A 72 -0.50 -3.80 -1.45
C PRO A 72 -0.23 -4.46 -0.08
N GLN A 73 -0.24 -3.69 1.02
CA GLN A 73 -0.11 -4.26 2.37
C GLN A 73 -1.34 -5.12 2.77
N LEU A 74 -2.53 -4.72 2.32
CA LEU A 74 -3.75 -5.51 2.51
C LEU A 74 -3.70 -6.80 1.69
N TYR A 75 -3.17 -6.73 0.45
CA TYR A 75 -3.03 -7.90 -0.41
C TYR A 75 -2.01 -8.91 0.14
N ASP A 76 -0.88 -8.44 0.64
CA ASP A 76 0.16 -9.29 1.26
C ASP A 76 -0.39 -10.10 2.45
N ARG A 77 -1.31 -9.51 3.22
CA ARG A 77 -2.00 -10.19 4.33
C ARG A 77 -3.26 -10.95 3.91
N TRP A 78 -3.64 -10.91 2.64
CA TRP A 78 -4.84 -11.59 2.17
C TRP A 78 -4.60 -13.10 2.11
N PRO A 79 -5.53 -13.94 2.61
CA PRO A 79 -5.30 -15.38 2.75
C PRO A 79 -5.23 -16.13 1.40
N HIS A 80 -5.67 -15.49 0.31
CA HIS A 80 -5.65 -16.10 -1.02
C HIS A 80 -4.80 -15.26 -1.97
N GLN A 81 -3.68 -15.83 -2.39
CA GLN A 81 -2.90 -15.30 -3.50
C GLN A 81 -3.64 -15.66 -4.80
N TYR A 82 -4.21 -14.67 -5.47
CA TYR A 82 -4.93 -14.87 -6.72
C TYR A 82 -3.97 -14.93 -7.90
N GLU A 83 -4.38 -15.60 -8.99
CA GLU A 83 -3.67 -15.53 -10.26
C GLU A 83 -3.55 -14.08 -10.75
N PRO A 84 -2.51 -13.71 -11.52
CA PRO A 84 -2.23 -12.33 -11.89
C PRO A 84 -3.43 -11.50 -12.40
N PRO A 85 -4.30 -11.99 -13.31
CA PRO A 85 -5.43 -11.19 -13.77
C PRO A 85 -6.49 -10.95 -12.69
N LEU A 86 -6.70 -11.92 -11.80
CA LEU A 86 -7.67 -11.83 -10.72
C LEU A 86 -7.14 -10.98 -9.55
N ALA A 87 -5.82 -11.03 -9.30
CA ALA A 87 -5.12 -10.14 -8.39
C ALA A 87 -5.26 -8.66 -8.79
N VAL A 88 -5.17 -8.36 -10.09
CA VAL A 88 -5.38 -7.01 -10.63
C VAL A 88 -6.82 -6.55 -10.43
N ALA A 89 -7.81 -7.40 -10.72
CA ALA A 89 -9.22 -7.08 -10.51
C ALA A 89 -9.52 -6.82 -9.02
N TRP A 90 -8.94 -7.62 -8.13
CA TRP A 90 -9.05 -7.44 -6.68
C TRP A 90 -8.39 -6.11 -6.25
N ALA A 91 -7.20 -5.79 -6.76
CA ALA A 91 -6.50 -4.55 -6.45
C ALA A 91 -7.31 -3.31 -6.88
N LEU A 92 -7.94 -3.37 -8.05
CA LEU A 92 -8.84 -2.32 -8.53
C LEU A 92 -10.06 -2.14 -7.62
N ALA A 93 -10.70 -3.25 -7.22
CA ALA A 93 -11.83 -3.21 -6.29
C ALA A 93 -11.42 -2.64 -4.93
N ALA A 94 -10.28 -3.09 -4.39
CA ALA A 94 -9.74 -2.58 -3.12
C ALA A 94 -9.41 -1.08 -3.21
N CYS A 95 -8.76 -0.64 -4.29
CA CYS A 95 -8.51 0.78 -4.54
C CYS A 95 -9.81 1.58 -4.57
N ALA A 96 -10.84 1.09 -5.26
CA ALA A 96 -12.13 1.77 -5.34
C ALA A 96 -12.81 1.89 -3.96
N VAL A 97 -12.78 0.82 -3.15
CA VAL A 97 -13.35 0.82 -1.79
C VAL A 97 -12.60 1.79 -0.88
N VAL A 98 -11.26 1.72 -0.86
CA VAL A 98 -10.43 2.62 -0.04
C VAL A 98 -10.64 4.08 -0.44
N THR A 99 -10.71 4.36 -1.75
CA THR A 99 -11.02 5.71 -2.26
C THR A 99 -12.38 6.19 -1.81
N ALA A 100 -13.42 5.35 -1.93
CA ALA A 100 -14.77 5.71 -1.53
C ALA A 100 -14.86 6.01 -0.02
N VAL A 101 -14.21 5.18 0.81
CA VAL A 101 -14.12 5.40 2.26
C VAL A 101 -13.39 6.71 2.57
N PHE A 102 -12.23 6.94 1.94
CA PHE A 102 -11.46 8.15 2.14
C PHE A 102 -12.28 9.41 1.79
N VAL A 103 -12.90 9.43 0.62
CA VAL A 103 -13.71 10.57 0.15
C VAL A 103 -14.90 10.80 1.07
N ALA A 104 -15.63 9.74 1.46
CA ALA A 104 -16.77 9.87 2.36
C ALA A 104 -16.37 10.47 3.72
N VAL A 105 -15.29 9.98 4.32
CA VAL A 105 -14.81 10.49 5.61
C VAL A 105 -14.27 11.91 5.47
N TYR A 106 -13.54 12.21 4.40
CA TYR A 106 -13.01 13.54 4.15
C TYR A 106 -14.14 14.57 4.01
N VAL A 107 -15.19 14.27 3.23
CA VAL A 107 -16.35 15.16 3.05
C VAL A 107 -17.07 15.40 4.37
N VAL A 108 -17.29 14.34 5.16
CA VAL A 108 -17.94 14.46 6.48
C VAL A 108 -17.09 15.28 7.45
N ALA A 109 -15.79 14.99 7.56
CA ALA A 109 -14.88 15.69 8.46
C ALA A 109 -14.72 17.18 8.08
N ASN A 110 -14.66 17.47 6.77
CA ASN A 110 -14.59 18.84 6.29
C ASN A 110 -15.92 19.58 6.52
N GLY A 111 -17.06 18.91 6.33
CA GLY A 111 -18.39 19.45 6.65
C GLY A 111 -18.60 19.76 8.14
N LEU A 112 -17.86 19.09 9.02
CA LEU A 112 -17.84 19.38 10.47
C LEU A 112 -16.89 20.53 10.85
N GLY A 113 -16.20 21.14 9.88
CA GLY A 113 -15.32 22.28 10.11
C GLY A 113 -13.92 21.92 10.64
N ALA A 114 -13.49 20.66 10.49
CA ALA A 114 -12.17 20.22 10.93
C ALA A 114 -11.01 20.90 10.18
N GLY A 115 -11.26 21.49 9.01
CA GLY A 115 -10.23 22.02 8.12
C GLY A 115 -9.59 20.94 7.26
N THR A 116 -9.04 21.34 6.12
CA THR A 116 -8.55 20.44 5.06
C THR A 116 -7.46 19.44 5.51
N PRO A 117 -6.42 19.80 6.29
CA PRO A 117 -5.39 18.83 6.67
C PRO A 117 -5.89 17.82 7.72
N ILE A 118 -6.70 18.26 8.68
CA ILE A 118 -7.23 17.40 9.74
C ILE A 118 -8.24 16.40 9.16
N ALA A 119 -9.11 16.85 8.25
CA ALA A 119 -10.04 15.98 7.55
C ALA A 119 -9.32 14.86 6.77
N ALA A 120 -8.20 15.17 6.12
CA ALA A 120 -7.40 14.19 5.39
C ALA A 120 -6.70 13.20 6.32
N ILE A 121 -6.18 13.65 7.47
CA ILE A 121 -5.58 12.76 8.48
C ILE A 121 -6.63 11.81 9.05
N VAL A 122 -7.82 12.31 9.37
CA VAL A 122 -8.94 11.49 9.88
C VAL A 122 -9.38 10.48 8.82
N ALA A 123 -9.51 10.90 7.56
CA ALA A 123 -9.84 10.01 6.45
C ALA A 123 -8.80 8.91 6.25
N LEU A 124 -7.51 9.23 6.33
CA LEU A 124 -6.44 8.26 6.29
C LEU A 124 -6.52 7.27 7.45
N LEU A 125 -6.66 7.77 8.68
CA LEU A 125 -6.75 6.92 9.87
C LEU A 125 -7.95 5.98 9.80
N VAL A 126 -9.11 6.47 9.34
CA VAL A 126 -10.30 5.62 9.20
C VAL A 126 -10.12 4.60 8.06
N ALA A 127 -9.49 4.97 6.95
CA ALA A 127 -9.20 4.05 5.86
C ALA A 127 -8.20 2.95 6.30
N ASP A 128 -7.14 3.32 7.02
CA ASP A 128 -6.10 2.41 7.49
C ASP A 128 -6.61 1.52 8.64
N LEU A 129 -7.27 2.09 9.64
CA LEU A 129 -7.90 1.34 10.73
C LEU A 129 -9.03 0.44 10.20
N GLY A 130 -9.82 0.91 9.25
CA GLY A 130 -10.85 0.10 8.60
C GLY A 130 -10.24 -1.10 7.88
N THR A 131 -9.14 -0.89 7.17
CA THR A 131 -8.39 -1.95 6.49
C THR A 131 -7.83 -2.98 7.49
N LEU A 132 -7.21 -2.51 8.58
CA LEU A 132 -6.70 -3.37 9.65
C LEU A 132 -7.80 -4.10 10.42
N ALA A 133 -8.94 -3.46 10.64
CA ALA A 133 -10.10 -4.07 11.29
C ALA A 133 -10.68 -5.20 10.43
N VAL A 134 -10.74 -5.02 9.12
CA VAL A 134 -11.13 -6.09 8.19
C VAL A 134 -10.14 -7.25 8.27
N ILE A 135 -8.83 -6.99 8.22
CA ILE A 135 -7.81 -8.04 8.38
C ILE A 135 -7.96 -8.78 9.73
N LYS A 136 -8.15 -8.03 10.82
CA LYS A 136 -8.30 -8.59 12.18
C LYS A 136 -9.57 -9.40 12.34
N LEU A 137 -10.68 -8.95 11.78
CA LEU A 137 -11.95 -9.66 11.80
C LEU A 137 -11.81 -11.02 11.09
N TRP A 138 -11.18 -11.03 9.92
CA TRP A 138 -10.97 -12.24 9.12
C TRP A 138 -9.95 -13.21 9.72
N THR A 139 -8.87 -12.71 10.30
CA THR A 139 -7.87 -13.56 10.99
C THR A 139 -8.40 -14.11 12.32
N GLY A 140 -9.31 -13.38 12.98
CA GLY A 140 -10.01 -13.86 14.18
C GLY A 140 -10.94 -15.04 13.91
N THR A 141 -11.66 -15.04 12.78
CA THR A 141 -12.53 -16.16 12.37
C THR A 141 -11.76 -17.42 11.98
N ALA A 142 -10.52 -17.29 11.49
CA ALA A 142 -9.69 -18.43 11.10
C ALA A 142 -9.08 -19.22 12.28
N MET A 143 -9.15 -18.68 13.52
CA MET A 143 -8.66 -19.36 14.74
C MET A 143 -9.78 -20.03 15.55
N SER A 144 -11.03 -19.91 15.12
CA SER A 144 -12.19 -20.52 15.78
C SER A 144 -12.66 -21.84 15.16
N GLU A 145 -11.93 -22.36 14.17
CA GLU A 145 -12.15 -23.70 13.58
C GLU A 145 -11.07 -24.70 13.99
#